data_AF-A0A843DXR5-F1
#
_entry.id   AF-A0A843DXR5-F1
#
_cell.length_a   1.000
_cell.length_b   1.000
_cell.length_c   1.000
_cell.angle_alpha   90.00
_cell.angle_beta   90.00
_cell.angle_gamma   90.00
#
_symmetry.space_group_name_H-M   'P 1'
#
loop_
_entity.id
_entity.type
_entity.pdbx_description
1 polymer ?
#
loop_
_entity_poly.entity_id
_entity_poly.type
_entity_poly.pdbx_seq_one_letter_code
_entity_poly.pdbx_strand_id
1 'polypeptide(L)'
;MVDNRVAGTLFVDMKYVYLYHKLGFREEATDIYTKRYPGIKIFIESEKQYFTFEGHDYPLTAHSDFVTLELLDRLLEKGYSPSDIHLERDGITLCGPVKLSFRTLAWGREYEGWLSEHKPSPGQVFYTSQLSGGLIDRRYLVNLDGALMSTGLFEHDALYDFTPIPVIELEDIPPEFIVDSTVLVAYKGAEENVVIPTGITKIESGAFWNNCAIRTVTIPDTVTVIGGDAFVYCESLTAVNIPESVEDIGDDPFAGCLGLVVSNHSNAFVNDNGVLFTRDRTRLIHYQPSLVAEEYTIPDSVEWIGKHSFYNCNNLRKVVIGPNVDYIGNNPFSDCHYIVLENRSPNFVYADGALLDRNRTTILHYSHGRDEDEYIMPDTVRTIGRNSFWNCKRIRRIVLGRNLRQIGYNPFANCSNLRIESNSPNYVVRDSILYDKDVREVVCCTDARAKEPVTIPDTAENIGRNSFAGCVSLKEVSIPGSVRTISRGAFSHCESLEKVFIPDSVEIIEKWAFSYCYGLREISIGRNTKVDKDTFTGSEKVKVETR
;
A
#
# COMPACT_ATOMS: atom_id res chain seq x y z
N MET A 1 -31.71 31.88 -18.15
CA MET A 1 -30.60 32.71 -18.67
C MET A 1 -29.32 32.17 -18.04
N VAL A 2 -28.70 31.18 -18.69
CA VAL A 2 -27.29 31.15 -19.22
C VAL A 2 -26.26 31.43 -18.10
N ASP A 3 -25.35 30.52 -17.73
CA ASP A 3 -24.33 29.86 -18.58
C ASP A 3 -23.83 28.50 -18.02
N ASN A 4 -23.09 27.78 -18.87
CA ASN A 4 -22.83 26.35 -18.98
C ASN A 4 -21.63 25.79 -18.18
N ARG A 5 -21.55 24.43 -18.21
CA ARG A 5 -20.38 23.52 -18.02
C ARG A 5 -20.18 23.04 -16.56
N VAL A 6 -20.22 21.75 -16.19
CA VAL A 6 -19.98 20.47 -16.89
C VAL A 6 -20.89 19.39 -16.28
N ALA A 7 -21.63 18.67 -17.11
CA ALA A 7 -22.27 17.41 -16.75
C ALA A 7 -21.27 16.26 -16.98
N GLY A 8 -21.18 15.31 -16.04
CA GLY A 8 -20.57 14.01 -16.31
C GLY A 8 -19.25 13.66 -15.60
N THR A 9 -19.07 14.03 -14.33
CA THR A 9 -18.02 13.40 -13.51
C THR A 9 -18.60 12.86 -12.22
N LEU A 10 -19.18 11.67 -12.30
CA LEU A 10 -19.49 10.83 -11.15
C LEU A 10 -18.19 10.11 -10.76
N PHE A 11 -17.38 10.73 -9.91
CA PHE A 11 -16.25 10.08 -9.25
C PHE A 11 -16.81 9.12 -8.19
N VAL A 12 -17.02 7.86 -8.55
CA VAL A 12 -17.31 6.80 -7.57
C VAL A 12 -15.99 6.11 -7.26
N ASP A 13 -15.37 6.54 -6.16
CA ASP A 13 -14.18 5.95 -5.57
C ASP A 13 -14.63 5.01 -4.44
N MET A 14 -14.78 3.71 -4.72
CA MET A 14 -15.15 2.69 -3.72
C MET A 14 -13.97 2.31 -2.79
N LYS A 15 -13.14 3.27 -2.40
CA LYS A 15 -11.96 3.03 -1.53
C LYS A 15 -12.31 2.73 -0.07
N TYR A 16 -13.56 2.91 0.34
CA TYR A 16 -13.92 3.04 1.76
C TYR A 16 -14.86 1.94 2.29
N VAL A 17 -15.24 0.97 1.46
CA VAL A 17 -16.07 -0.18 1.86
C VAL A 17 -15.47 -0.92 3.05
N TYR A 18 -14.16 -1.19 2.99
CA TYR A 18 -13.44 -1.82 4.10
C TYR A 18 -13.52 -1.00 5.40
N LEU A 19 -13.42 0.33 5.30
CA LEU A 19 -13.50 1.23 6.44
C LEU A 19 -14.90 1.21 7.07
N TYR A 20 -15.97 1.23 6.26
CA TYR A 20 -17.34 1.12 6.76
C TYR A 20 -17.57 -0.19 7.51
N HIS A 21 -17.05 -1.31 7.00
CA HIS A 21 -17.12 -2.60 7.69
C HIS A 21 -16.33 -2.60 9.01
N LYS A 22 -15.13 -1.98 9.03
CA LYS A 22 -14.33 -1.84 10.26
C LYS A 22 -15.02 -0.97 11.31
N LEU A 23 -15.76 0.03 10.87
CA LEU A 23 -16.66 0.84 11.69
C LEU A 23 -17.93 0.11 12.10
N GLY A 24 -18.11 -1.17 11.78
CA GLY A 24 -19.29 -1.95 12.19
C GLY A 24 -20.57 -1.61 11.42
N PHE A 25 -20.47 -0.90 10.29
CA PHE A 25 -21.60 -0.70 9.40
C PHE A 25 -21.88 -1.97 8.59
N ARG A 26 -23.17 -2.21 8.32
CA ARG A 26 -23.64 -3.32 7.50
C ARG A 26 -24.29 -2.79 6.24
N GLU A 27 -23.98 -3.41 5.11
CA GLU A 27 -24.61 -3.07 3.83
C GLU A 27 -26.07 -3.54 3.87
N GLU A 28 -27.03 -2.61 3.78
CA GLU A 28 -28.48 -2.90 3.74
C GLU A 28 -29.00 -2.97 2.29
N ALA A 29 -28.32 -2.31 1.34
CA ALA A 29 -28.54 -2.37 -0.10
C ALA A 29 -27.22 -2.03 -0.81
N THR A 30 -27.13 -2.26 -2.12
CA THR A 30 -25.96 -1.89 -2.93
C THR A 30 -25.56 -0.45 -2.63
N ASP A 31 -24.34 -0.26 -2.10
CA ASP A 31 -23.76 1.05 -1.78
C ASP A 31 -24.48 1.85 -0.68
N ILE A 32 -25.31 1.19 0.13
CA ILE A 32 -25.95 1.80 1.31
C ILE A 32 -25.53 1.02 2.56
N TYR A 33 -24.74 1.68 3.40
CA TYR A 33 -24.28 1.13 4.67
C TYR A 33 -25.05 1.74 5.83
N THR A 34 -25.37 0.90 6.82
CA THR A 34 -26.15 1.29 7.99
C THR A 34 -25.49 0.81 9.27
N LYS A 35 -25.48 1.67 10.30
CA LYS A 35 -25.19 1.28 11.69
C LYS A 35 -26.26 1.84 12.63
N ARG A 36 -26.60 1.06 13.66
CA ARG A 36 -27.67 1.37 14.60
C ARG A 36 -27.12 1.44 16.02
N TYR A 37 -27.45 2.54 16.68
CA TYR A 37 -27.18 2.80 18.08
C TYR A 37 -28.49 2.91 18.85
N PRO A 38 -28.50 2.79 20.18
CA PRO A 38 -29.71 3.03 20.98
C PRO A 38 -30.31 4.42 20.66
N GLY A 39 -31.44 4.45 19.96
CA GLY A 39 -32.14 5.69 19.60
C GLY A 39 -31.66 6.42 18.34
N ILE A 40 -30.59 5.97 17.67
CA ILE A 40 -30.02 6.63 16.47
C ILE A 40 -29.75 5.61 15.37
N LYS A 41 -29.95 6.03 14.11
CA LYS A 41 -29.53 5.27 12.93
C LYS A 41 -28.66 6.15 12.05
N ILE A 42 -27.44 5.70 11.75
CA ILE A 42 -26.55 6.36 10.79
C ILE A 42 -26.63 5.62 9.47
N PHE A 43 -26.87 6.37 8.39
CA PHE A 43 -26.88 5.89 7.01
C PHE A 43 -25.69 6.46 6.25
N ILE A 44 -25.11 5.67 5.35
CA ILE A 44 -24.07 6.10 4.43
C ILE A 44 -24.53 5.69 3.03
N GLU A 45 -24.65 6.65 2.11
CA GLU A 45 -24.82 6.36 0.69
C GLU A 45 -23.49 6.57 -0.02
N SER A 46 -22.75 5.48 -0.25
CA SER A 46 -21.40 5.55 -0.81
C SER A 46 -21.40 6.00 -2.27
N GLU A 47 -22.47 5.80 -3.04
CA GLU A 47 -22.55 6.34 -4.40
C GLU A 47 -22.73 7.86 -4.42
N LYS A 48 -23.60 8.39 -3.56
CA LYS A 48 -23.85 9.84 -3.47
C LYS A 48 -22.88 10.57 -2.55
N GLN A 49 -21.97 9.82 -1.92
CA GLN A 49 -20.89 10.31 -1.06
C GLN A 49 -21.44 11.21 0.05
N TYR A 50 -22.35 10.70 0.87
CA TYR A 50 -22.79 11.36 2.11
C TYR A 50 -23.16 10.36 3.21
N PHE A 51 -23.23 10.84 4.45
CA PHE A 51 -23.84 10.13 5.57
C PHE A 51 -24.91 10.99 6.27
N THR A 52 -25.89 10.35 6.91
CA THR A 52 -26.95 11.02 7.66
C THR A 52 -26.73 10.85 9.17
N PHE A 53 -26.72 11.94 9.92
CA PHE A 53 -26.67 11.96 11.39
C PHE A 53 -27.66 13.00 11.94
N GLU A 54 -28.50 12.61 12.90
CA GLU A 54 -29.58 13.46 13.46
C GLU A 54 -30.52 14.08 12.39
N GLY A 55 -30.78 13.36 11.30
CA GLY A 55 -31.65 13.82 10.23
C GLY A 55 -31.03 14.85 9.28
N HIS A 56 -29.72 15.12 9.42
CA HIS A 56 -28.94 15.97 8.54
C HIS A 56 -27.96 15.16 7.70
N ASP A 57 -27.83 15.51 6.42
CA ASP A 57 -26.87 14.89 5.51
C ASP A 57 -25.55 15.64 5.51
N TYR A 58 -24.45 14.89 5.57
CA TYR A 58 -23.08 15.38 5.61
C TYR A 58 -22.29 14.74 4.46
N PRO A 59 -21.64 15.52 3.59
CA PRO A 59 -20.92 14.96 2.45
C PRO A 59 -19.66 14.20 2.90
N LEU A 60 -19.31 13.15 2.15
CA LEU A 60 -18.13 12.30 2.30
C LEU A 60 -17.16 12.58 1.15
N THR A 61 -16.60 13.78 1.12
CA THR A 61 -15.82 14.29 -0.02
C THR A 61 -14.33 14.38 0.26
N ALA A 62 -13.93 14.28 1.53
CA ALA A 62 -12.55 14.41 1.97
C ALA A 62 -12.23 13.43 3.10
N HIS A 63 -10.92 13.20 3.32
CA HIS A 63 -10.42 12.38 4.43
C HIS A 63 -10.98 12.81 5.80
N SER A 64 -11.17 14.11 6.03
CA SER A 64 -11.78 14.67 7.25
C SER A 64 -13.21 14.18 7.52
N ASP A 65 -13.97 13.85 6.48
CA ASP A 65 -15.36 13.43 6.60
C ASP A 65 -15.42 11.98 7.14
N PHE A 66 -14.46 11.13 6.78
CA PHE A 66 -14.31 9.77 7.33
C PHE A 66 -13.86 9.77 8.78
N VAL A 67 -12.95 10.67 9.12
CA VAL A 67 -12.53 10.91 10.51
C VAL A 67 -13.73 11.29 11.36
N THR A 68 -14.61 12.14 10.82
CA THR A 68 -15.84 12.55 11.49
C THR A 68 -16.75 11.35 11.73
N LEU A 69 -16.97 10.52 10.70
CA LEU A 69 -17.80 9.32 10.79
C LEU A 69 -17.27 8.32 11.84
N GLU A 70 -15.96 8.08 11.89
CA GLU A 70 -15.32 7.21 12.89
C GLU A 70 -15.42 7.74 14.32
N LEU A 71 -15.36 9.06 14.51
CA LEU A 71 -15.52 9.66 15.83
C LEU A 71 -16.95 9.57 16.34
N LEU A 72 -17.93 9.84 15.46
CA LEU A 72 -19.35 9.64 15.76
C LEU A 72 -19.61 8.20 16.21
N ASP A 73 -19.09 7.25 15.44
CA ASP A 73 -19.18 5.82 15.72
C ASP A 73 -18.82 5.49 17.17
N ARG A 74 -17.62 5.91 17.59
CA ARG A 74 -17.06 5.59 18.90
C ARG A 74 -17.67 6.36 20.06
N LEU A 75 -18.09 7.61 19.85
CA LEU A 75 -18.78 8.38 20.89
C LEU A 75 -20.13 7.74 21.21
N LEU A 76 -20.86 7.31 20.18
CA LEU A 76 -22.14 6.64 20.36
C LEU A 76 -21.98 5.25 21.00
N GLU A 77 -20.93 4.49 20.66
CA GLU A 77 -20.60 3.23 21.35
C GLU A 77 -20.31 3.41 22.85
N LYS A 78 -19.87 4.61 23.25
CA LYS A 78 -19.55 4.95 24.65
C LYS A 78 -20.71 5.51 25.44
N GLY A 79 -21.89 5.55 24.82
CA GLY A 79 -23.11 6.00 25.47
C GLY A 79 -23.24 7.52 25.57
N TYR A 80 -22.46 8.29 24.80
CA TYR A 80 -22.71 9.72 24.66
C TYR A 80 -24.04 9.92 23.92
N SER A 81 -24.85 10.88 24.37
CA SER A 81 -26.11 11.22 23.70
C SER A 81 -25.81 11.97 22.41
N PRO A 82 -26.55 11.73 21.30
CA PRO A 82 -26.43 12.51 20.07
C PRO A 82 -26.59 14.01 20.31
N SER A 83 -27.44 14.39 21.27
CA SER A 83 -27.68 15.79 21.65
C SER A 83 -26.44 16.50 22.20
N ASP A 84 -25.42 15.73 22.60
CA ASP A 84 -24.19 16.26 23.18
C ASP A 84 -23.08 16.43 22.13
N ILE A 85 -23.31 15.98 20.89
CA ILE A 85 -22.32 15.94 19.81
C ILE A 85 -22.67 16.96 18.72
N HIS A 86 -21.80 17.95 18.52
CA HIS A 86 -21.98 18.95 17.46
C HIS A 86 -20.89 18.84 16.39
N LEU A 87 -21.34 18.72 15.14
CA LEU A 87 -20.48 18.74 13.95
C LEU A 87 -20.39 20.16 13.41
N GLU A 88 -19.18 20.74 13.40
CA GLU A 88 -18.95 22.06 12.80
C GLU A 88 -18.17 21.94 11.49
N ARG A 89 -18.60 22.71 10.49
CA ARG A 89 -17.89 22.91 9.22
C ARG A 89 -17.79 24.42 8.97
N ASP A 90 -16.59 24.89 8.64
CA ASP A 90 -16.31 26.29 8.28
C ASP A 90 -16.72 27.35 9.35
N GLY A 91 -16.73 26.96 10.63
CA GLY A 91 -16.78 27.90 11.75
C GLY A 91 -18.16 28.43 12.15
N ILE A 92 -19.25 27.75 11.80
CA ILE A 92 -20.61 28.10 12.28
C ILE A 92 -21.14 27.02 13.23
N THR A 93 -21.27 27.36 14.52
CA THR A 93 -21.92 26.53 15.57
C THR A 93 -23.35 27.03 15.85
N LEU A 94 -24.31 26.12 16.05
CA LEU A 94 -25.69 26.49 16.36
C LEU A 94 -26.13 26.31 17.84
N CYS A 95 -25.57 25.40 18.67
CA CYS A 95 -25.57 25.37 20.17
C CYS A 95 -25.09 23.98 20.70
N GLY A 96 -24.49 23.89 21.91
CA GLY A 96 -24.33 22.69 22.78
C GLY A 96 -22.90 22.40 23.33
N PRO A 97 -22.67 21.33 24.15
CA PRO A 97 -21.53 21.25 25.08
C PRO A 97 -20.20 20.68 24.54
N VAL A 98 -20.20 19.80 23.52
CA VAL A 98 -18.96 19.27 22.91
C VAL A 98 -18.83 19.74 21.47
N LYS A 99 -17.76 20.48 21.16
CA LYS A 99 -17.49 21.02 19.82
C LYS A 99 -16.41 20.21 19.11
N LEU A 100 -16.78 19.58 18.00
CA LEU A 100 -15.83 18.92 17.10
C LEU A 100 -15.35 19.94 16.05
N SER A 101 -14.12 20.45 16.21
CA SER A 101 -13.50 21.40 15.26
C SER A 101 -12.37 20.72 14.50
N PHE A 102 -12.47 20.64 13.17
CA PHE A 102 -11.52 19.91 12.34
C PHE A 102 -10.52 20.84 11.65
N ARG A 103 -9.21 20.62 11.85
CA ARG A 103 -8.15 21.16 10.98
C ARG A 103 -7.22 20.03 10.57
N THR A 104 -7.10 19.80 9.26
CA THR A 104 -6.10 18.92 8.67
C THR A 104 -4.72 19.58 8.77
N LEU A 105 -3.83 19.04 9.60
CA LEU A 105 -2.41 19.42 9.54
C LEU A 105 -1.75 18.64 8.40
N ALA A 106 -1.09 19.38 7.52
CA ALA A 106 -0.35 18.83 6.38
C ALA A 106 0.74 17.84 6.85
N TRP A 107 1.02 16.86 5.99
CA TRP A 107 2.05 15.83 6.15
C TRP A 107 3.32 16.33 6.87
N GLY A 108 3.69 15.64 7.95
CA GLY A 108 5.06 15.70 8.48
C GLY A 108 5.46 16.96 9.26
N ARG A 109 4.53 17.77 9.77
CA ARG A 109 4.86 18.61 10.94
C ARG A 109 4.69 17.79 12.21
N GLU A 110 5.68 17.88 13.10
CA GLU A 110 5.59 17.33 14.46
C GLU A 110 4.35 17.91 15.15
N TYR A 111 3.34 17.07 15.39
CA TYR A 111 2.07 17.39 16.04
C TYR A 111 2.29 18.12 17.38
N GLU A 112 3.38 17.80 18.08
CA GLU A 112 3.81 18.44 19.32
C GLU A 112 4.20 19.92 19.14
N GLY A 113 4.82 20.28 18.01
CA GLY A 113 5.17 21.66 17.69
C GLY A 113 3.95 22.55 17.51
N TRP A 114 2.92 22.07 16.79
CA TRP A 114 1.67 22.81 16.61
C TRP A 114 0.89 23.01 17.92
N LEU A 115 0.85 22.00 18.78
CA LEU A 115 0.18 22.04 20.09
C LEU A 115 0.80 23.06 21.05
N SER A 116 2.13 23.22 20.98
CA SER A 116 2.85 24.22 21.77
C SER A 116 2.45 25.66 21.41
N GLU A 117 2.03 25.88 20.16
CA GLU A 117 1.66 27.18 19.62
C GLU A 117 0.17 27.53 19.81
N HIS A 118 -0.74 26.54 19.90
CA HIS A 118 -2.19 26.77 19.72
C HIS A 118 -3.11 26.39 20.90
N LYS A 119 -2.59 25.88 22.03
CA LYS A 119 -3.30 25.56 23.30
C LYS A 119 -4.85 25.46 23.22
N PRO A 120 -5.44 24.25 23.10
CA PRO A 120 -6.88 24.07 22.91
C PRO A 120 -7.72 24.65 24.07
N SER A 121 -8.86 25.28 23.75
CA SER A 121 -9.83 25.73 24.76
C SER A 121 -10.65 24.56 25.31
N PRO A 122 -11.21 24.64 26.55
CA PRO A 122 -12.10 23.61 27.08
C PRO A 122 -13.29 23.34 26.14
N GLY A 123 -13.57 22.06 25.88
CA GLY A 123 -14.68 21.64 25.01
C GLY A 123 -14.35 21.53 23.52
N GLN A 124 -13.07 21.66 23.13
CA GLN A 124 -12.59 21.46 21.76
C GLN A 124 -11.81 20.16 21.60
N VAL A 125 -12.05 19.46 20.49
CA VAL A 125 -11.34 18.23 20.10
C VAL A 125 -10.48 18.52 18.85
N PHE A 126 -9.20 18.12 18.87
CA PHE A 126 -8.27 18.26 17.73
C PHE A 126 -7.76 16.88 17.25
N TYR A 127 -7.48 16.78 15.94
CA TYR A 127 -7.24 15.51 15.26
C TYR A 127 -6.01 15.50 14.34
N THR A 128 -5.22 14.43 14.38
CA THR A 128 -4.30 14.03 13.30
C THR A 128 -4.33 12.53 13.07
N SER A 129 -4.21 12.07 11.81
CA SER A 129 -4.00 10.65 11.49
C SER A 129 -3.03 10.40 10.37
N GLN A 130 -2.51 9.16 10.35
CA GLN A 130 -1.69 8.62 9.28
C GLN A 130 -2.32 7.32 8.76
N LEU A 131 -2.37 7.18 7.43
CA LEU A 131 -2.77 5.94 6.76
C LEU A 131 -1.50 5.15 6.45
N SER A 132 -1.30 4.01 7.12
CA SER A 132 -0.19 3.09 6.86
C SER A 132 -0.75 1.68 6.69
N GLY A 133 -0.49 1.05 5.54
CA GLY A 133 -0.90 -0.35 5.29
C GLY A 133 -2.41 -0.62 5.28
N GLY A 134 -3.28 0.38 5.18
CA GLY A 134 -4.73 0.21 5.29
C GLY A 134 -5.27 0.22 6.73
N LEU A 135 -4.42 0.55 7.71
CA LEU A 135 -4.78 0.81 9.10
C LEU A 135 -4.54 2.30 9.43
N ILE A 136 -5.40 2.85 10.28
CA ILE A 136 -5.31 4.22 10.79
C ILE A 136 -4.47 4.20 12.07
N ASP A 137 -3.28 4.80 12.04
CA ASP A 137 -2.47 5.07 13.23
C ASP A 137 -2.91 6.40 13.88
N ARG A 138 -2.98 6.47 15.22
CA ARG A 138 -3.84 7.41 15.96
C ARG A 138 -3.12 8.18 17.08
N ARG A 139 -3.16 9.52 17.06
CA ARG A 139 -2.94 10.39 18.24
C ARG A 139 -3.97 11.53 18.30
N TYR A 140 -4.51 11.79 19.50
CA TYR A 140 -5.47 12.88 19.75
C TYR A 140 -5.10 13.63 21.02
N LEU A 141 -5.62 14.86 21.16
CA LEU A 141 -5.53 15.64 22.38
C LEU A 141 -6.91 16.23 22.70
N VAL A 142 -7.43 15.90 23.87
CA VAL A 142 -8.78 16.27 24.31
C VAL A 142 -8.64 17.18 25.53
N ASN A 143 -9.15 18.41 25.44
CA ASN A 143 -9.26 19.32 26.59
C ASN A 143 -10.72 19.35 27.06
N LEU A 144 -11.04 18.49 28.03
CA LEU A 144 -12.33 18.50 28.74
C LEU A 144 -12.11 19.18 30.09
N ASP A 145 -12.81 20.29 30.30
CA ASP A 145 -12.87 21.02 31.57
C ASP A 145 -11.52 21.33 32.24
N GLY A 146 -10.51 21.67 31.43
CA GLY A 146 -9.20 22.13 31.93
C GLY A 146 -8.19 21.01 32.19
N ALA A 147 -8.55 19.74 31.95
CA ALA A 147 -7.60 18.64 31.91
C ALA A 147 -7.13 18.38 30.47
N LEU A 148 -5.83 18.56 30.21
CA LEU A 148 -5.21 18.10 28.97
C LEU A 148 -4.99 16.59 29.06
N MET A 149 -5.68 15.81 28.22
CA MET A 149 -5.44 14.37 28.11
C MET A 149 -4.74 14.05 26.78
N SER A 150 -3.61 13.33 26.85
CA SER A 150 -2.89 12.77 25.71
C SER A 150 -2.85 11.25 25.80
N THR A 151 -3.92 10.59 25.37
CA THR A 151 -4.02 9.13 25.23
C THR A 151 -4.93 8.80 24.04
N GLY A 152 -4.69 7.67 23.36
CA GLY A 152 -5.62 7.17 22.34
C GLY A 152 -6.93 6.76 22.99
N LEU A 153 -8.07 7.24 22.48
CA LEU A 153 -9.37 6.84 23.03
C LEU A 153 -9.66 5.35 22.68
N PHE A 154 -9.20 4.48 23.59
CA PHE A 154 -9.47 3.06 23.83
C PHE A 154 -8.51 2.03 23.20
N GLU A 155 -7.45 1.75 23.96
CA GLU A 155 -7.09 0.38 24.32
C GLU A 155 -8.36 -0.38 24.74
N HIS A 156 -8.55 -1.59 24.20
CA HIS A 156 -9.54 -2.52 24.73
C HIS A 156 -9.15 -2.88 26.17
N ASP A 157 -10.15 -3.07 27.03
CA ASP A 157 -10.02 -3.52 28.42
C ASP A 157 -9.02 -4.69 28.56
N ALA A 158 -7.80 -4.36 28.95
CA ALA A 158 -6.96 -5.23 29.72
C ALA A 158 -6.76 -4.52 31.05
N LEU A 159 -7.24 -5.12 32.13
CA LEU A 159 -6.74 -4.87 33.47
C LEU A 159 -5.25 -5.23 33.47
N TYR A 160 -4.40 -4.34 32.97
CA TYR A 160 -2.98 -4.36 33.25
C TYR A 160 -2.83 -3.79 34.65
N ASP A 161 -2.77 -4.70 35.61
CA ASP A 161 -2.02 -4.48 36.84
C ASP A 161 -0.64 -3.94 36.39
N PHE A 162 -0.39 -2.66 36.67
CA PHE A 162 0.91 -2.03 36.44
C PHE A 162 1.90 -2.64 37.43
N THR A 163 2.31 -3.88 37.16
CA THR A 163 3.66 -4.28 37.51
C THR A 163 4.58 -3.48 36.58
N PRO A 164 5.54 -2.72 37.12
CA PRO A 164 6.55 -2.07 36.30
C PRO A 164 7.14 -3.13 35.36
N ILE A 165 7.03 -2.91 34.05
CA ILE A 165 7.73 -3.72 33.07
C ILE A 165 9.21 -3.61 33.46
N PRO A 166 9.89 -4.72 33.80
CA PRO A 166 11.31 -4.66 34.03
C PRO A 166 11.93 -4.13 32.74
N VAL A 167 12.66 -3.02 32.84
CA VAL A 167 13.57 -2.58 31.79
C VAL A 167 14.51 -3.76 31.57
N ILE A 168 14.26 -4.55 30.52
CA ILE A 168 15.22 -5.53 30.07
C ILE A 168 16.33 -4.68 29.48
N GLU A 169 17.42 -4.49 30.23
CA GLU A 169 18.67 -4.01 29.66
C GLU A 169 19.04 -5.04 28.58
N LEU A 170 18.85 -4.65 27.31
CA LEU A 170 19.37 -5.41 26.18
C LEU A 170 20.89 -5.31 26.28
N GLU A 171 21.53 -6.35 26.82
CA GLU A 171 22.98 -6.45 26.87
C GLU A 171 23.55 -6.33 25.44
N ASP A 172 24.59 -5.49 25.28
CA ASP A 172 25.38 -5.20 24.07
C ASP A 172 24.79 -5.72 22.75
N ILE A 173 23.77 -5.00 22.23
CA ILE A 173 23.25 -5.24 20.88
C ILE A 173 24.35 -4.89 19.86
N PRO A 174 24.74 -5.82 18.97
CA PRO A 174 25.73 -5.53 17.94
C PRO A 174 25.26 -4.37 17.03
N PRO A 175 26.16 -3.46 16.61
CA PRO A 175 25.80 -2.21 15.92
C PRO A 175 25.11 -2.41 14.58
N GLU A 176 25.21 -3.60 13.99
CA GLU A 176 24.51 -3.98 12.77
C GLU A 176 23.00 -4.21 12.97
N PHE A 177 22.53 -4.42 14.20
CA PHE A 177 21.11 -4.46 14.54
C PHE A 177 20.64 -3.05 14.93
N ILE A 178 19.76 -2.50 14.11
CA ILE A 178 19.08 -1.24 14.37
C ILE A 178 17.82 -1.55 15.17
N VAL A 179 17.85 -1.23 16.46
CA VAL A 179 16.79 -1.56 17.41
C VAL A 179 16.20 -0.28 17.99
N ASP A 180 14.86 -0.22 18.06
CA ASP A 180 14.11 0.80 18.78
C ASP A 180 13.40 0.13 19.97
N SER A 181 13.87 0.39 21.19
CA SER A 181 13.46 -0.33 22.39
C SER A 181 13.65 -1.85 22.23
N THR A 182 12.57 -2.64 22.13
CA THR A 182 12.61 -4.10 21.92
C THR A 182 12.27 -4.50 20.48
N VAL A 183 12.22 -3.53 19.57
CA VAL A 183 11.78 -3.72 18.19
C VAL A 183 12.99 -3.71 17.25
N LEU A 184 13.24 -4.82 16.56
CA LEU A 184 14.26 -4.87 15.52
C LEU A 184 13.75 -4.18 14.26
N VAL A 185 14.24 -2.96 14.01
CA VAL A 185 13.84 -2.11 12.89
C VAL A 185 14.56 -2.49 11.61
N ALA A 186 15.85 -2.78 11.68
CA ALA A 186 16.65 -3.21 10.53
C ALA A 186 17.91 -3.98 10.93
N TYR A 187 18.38 -4.87 10.07
CA TYR A 187 19.68 -5.52 10.15
C TYR A 187 20.54 -5.10 8.96
N LYS A 188 21.73 -4.55 9.24
CA LYS A 188 22.67 -4.04 8.24
C LYS A 188 23.96 -4.86 8.13
N GLY A 189 24.02 -6.00 8.81
CA GLY A 189 25.19 -6.86 8.79
C GLY A 189 25.27 -7.71 7.51
N ALA A 190 26.42 -8.32 7.29
CA ALA A 190 26.72 -9.18 6.15
C ALA A 190 27.11 -10.60 6.56
N GLU A 191 26.82 -10.98 7.81
CA GLU A 191 27.10 -12.32 8.32
C GLU A 191 26.19 -13.36 7.65
N GLU A 192 26.75 -14.55 7.38
CA GLU A 192 25.95 -15.64 6.79
C GLU A 192 24.99 -16.27 7.82
N ASN A 193 25.33 -16.25 9.10
CA ASN A 193 24.54 -16.88 10.17
C ASN A 193 24.22 -15.83 11.23
N VAL A 194 22.96 -15.40 11.27
CA VAL A 194 22.53 -14.32 12.15
C VAL A 194 21.74 -14.88 13.32
N VAL A 195 22.12 -14.48 14.53
CA VAL A 195 21.35 -14.75 15.75
C VAL A 195 20.78 -13.42 16.21
N ILE A 196 19.44 -13.29 16.21
CA ILE A 196 18.80 -12.07 16.71
C ILE A 196 18.99 -12.01 18.24
N PRO A 197 19.44 -10.87 18.80
CA PRO A 197 19.66 -10.73 20.23
C PRO A 197 18.42 -11.06 21.07
N THR A 198 18.63 -11.72 22.22
CA THR A 198 17.58 -11.98 23.20
C THR A 198 17.02 -10.67 23.75
N GLY A 199 15.70 -10.60 23.97
CA GLY A 199 15.01 -9.39 24.43
C GLY A 199 14.34 -8.60 23.31
N ILE A 200 14.65 -8.90 22.05
CA ILE A 200 13.84 -8.44 20.92
C ILE A 200 12.49 -9.14 20.98
N THR A 201 11.41 -8.35 20.96
CA THR A 201 10.03 -8.84 21.01
C THR A 201 9.32 -8.76 19.67
N LYS A 202 9.80 -7.92 18.74
CA LYS A 202 9.21 -7.75 17.42
C LYS A 202 10.28 -7.56 16.35
N ILE A 203 10.09 -8.22 15.21
CA ILE A 203 10.83 -7.95 13.98
C ILE A 203 9.95 -7.06 13.11
N GLU A 204 10.41 -5.86 12.75
CA GLU A 204 9.64 -4.96 11.89
C GLU A 204 9.56 -5.42 10.45
N SER A 205 8.58 -4.87 9.74
CA SER A 205 8.45 -5.08 8.30
C SER A 205 9.70 -4.62 7.55
N GLY A 206 10.26 -5.53 6.74
CA GLY A 206 11.47 -5.30 5.97
C GLY A 206 12.77 -5.22 6.78
N ALA A 207 12.80 -5.68 8.04
CA ALA A 207 14.00 -5.59 8.87
C ALA A 207 15.26 -6.21 8.24
N PHE A 208 15.12 -7.28 7.47
CA PHE A 208 16.21 -7.96 6.74
C PHE A 208 16.10 -7.78 5.22
N TRP A 209 15.31 -6.80 4.74
CA TRP A 209 14.99 -6.66 3.32
C TRP A 209 16.22 -6.67 2.40
N ASN A 210 16.18 -7.53 1.39
CA ASN A 210 17.19 -7.70 0.35
C ASN A 210 18.60 -8.02 0.87
N ASN A 211 18.70 -8.66 2.04
CA ASN A 211 19.98 -9.13 2.54
C ASN A 211 20.36 -10.47 1.89
N CYS A 212 21.09 -10.41 0.78
CA CYS A 212 21.52 -11.61 0.05
C CYS A 212 22.71 -12.36 0.69
N ALA A 213 23.26 -11.88 1.81
CA ALA A 213 24.36 -12.54 2.50
C ALA A 213 23.89 -13.61 3.51
N ILE A 214 22.75 -13.37 4.17
CA ILE A 214 22.26 -14.27 5.21
C ILE A 214 21.85 -15.63 4.61
N ARG A 215 22.28 -16.71 5.27
CA ARG A 215 21.94 -18.10 4.97
C ARG A 215 21.04 -18.71 6.03
N THR A 216 21.24 -18.35 7.29
CA THR A 216 20.40 -18.76 8.40
C THR A 216 20.11 -17.58 9.33
N VAL A 217 18.90 -17.58 9.89
CA VAL A 217 18.50 -16.64 10.96
C VAL A 217 17.90 -17.44 12.11
N THR A 218 18.46 -17.28 13.31
CA THR A 218 17.89 -17.79 14.55
C THR A 218 17.07 -16.69 15.21
N ILE A 219 15.75 -16.91 15.29
CA ILE A 219 14.81 -16.03 15.97
C ILE A 219 14.67 -16.49 17.44
N PRO A 220 14.95 -15.66 18.46
CA PRO A 220 14.88 -16.05 19.85
C PRO A 220 13.43 -16.15 20.35
N ASP A 221 13.22 -16.92 21.41
CA ASP A 221 11.90 -17.13 22.04
C ASP A 221 11.31 -15.87 22.67
N THR A 222 12.01 -14.74 22.67
CA THR A 222 11.44 -13.45 23.10
C THR A 222 10.58 -12.79 22.02
N VAL A 223 10.71 -13.20 20.75
CA VAL A 223 9.98 -12.58 19.63
C VAL A 223 8.55 -13.09 19.58
N THR A 224 7.58 -12.19 19.68
CA THR A 224 6.15 -12.50 19.58
C THR A 224 5.54 -12.12 18.23
N VAL A 225 6.18 -11.23 17.47
CA VAL A 225 5.66 -10.74 16.18
C VAL A 225 6.76 -10.70 15.11
N ILE A 226 6.46 -11.27 13.94
CA ILE A 226 7.27 -11.12 12.73
C ILE A 226 6.51 -10.26 11.71
N GLY A 227 7.04 -9.09 11.41
CA GLY A 227 6.46 -8.15 10.46
C GLY A 227 6.35 -8.72 9.04
N GLY A 228 5.39 -8.20 8.28
CA GLY A 228 5.25 -8.55 6.86
C GLY A 228 6.48 -8.10 6.07
N ASP A 229 6.82 -8.83 5.01
CA ASP A 229 8.01 -8.60 4.20
C ASP A 229 9.37 -8.64 4.98
N ALA A 230 9.44 -9.13 6.23
CA ALA A 230 10.63 -9.02 7.11
C ALA A 230 11.94 -9.50 6.49
N PHE A 231 11.93 -10.62 5.75
CA PHE A 231 13.08 -11.25 5.09
C PHE A 231 12.97 -11.22 3.56
N VAL A 232 12.18 -10.31 3.01
CA VAL A 232 11.94 -10.29 1.56
C VAL A 232 13.22 -10.11 0.78
N TYR A 233 13.39 -10.88 -0.30
CA TYR A 233 14.61 -10.92 -1.14
C TYR A 233 15.89 -11.34 -0.42
N CYS A 234 15.82 -12.05 0.71
CA CYS A 234 16.99 -12.74 1.25
C CYS A 234 17.26 -14.03 0.46
N GLU A 235 17.73 -13.89 -0.79
CA GLU A 235 17.79 -15.00 -1.76
C GLU A 235 18.68 -16.17 -1.32
N SER A 236 19.68 -15.91 -0.47
CA SER A 236 20.59 -16.92 0.09
C SER A 236 20.03 -17.61 1.34
N LEU A 237 18.90 -17.14 1.90
CA LEU A 237 18.34 -17.68 3.13
C LEU A 237 17.76 -19.08 2.89
N THR A 238 18.26 -20.06 3.63
CA THR A 238 17.90 -21.48 3.47
C THR A 238 17.12 -22.04 4.66
N ALA A 239 17.25 -21.43 5.84
CA ALA A 239 16.53 -21.88 7.04
C ALA A 239 16.17 -20.73 7.98
N VAL A 240 14.96 -20.80 8.53
CA VAL A 240 14.48 -19.93 9.62
C VAL A 240 13.60 -20.75 10.58
N ASN A 241 13.66 -20.42 11.86
CA ASN A 241 12.74 -20.96 12.87
C ASN A 241 11.66 -19.92 13.22
N ILE A 242 10.40 -20.33 13.29
CA ILE A 242 9.33 -19.59 13.96
C ILE A 242 9.24 -20.17 15.39
N PRO A 243 9.73 -19.46 16.43
CA PRO A 243 9.74 -19.96 17.80
C PRO A 243 8.33 -20.07 18.40
N GLU A 244 8.20 -20.78 19.53
CA GLU A 244 6.90 -21.06 20.17
C GLU A 244 6.12 -19.79 20.54
N SER A 245 6.83 -18.72 20.88
CA SER A 245 6.30 -17.43 21.32
C SER A 245 5.75 -16.54 20.21
N VAL A 246 5.97 -16.86 18.93
CA VAL A 246 5.44 -16.03 17.85
C VAL A 246 3.93 -16.22 17.76
N GLU A 247 3.18 -15.16 18.01
CA GLU A 247 1.72 -15.12 17.99
C GLU A 247 1.17 -14.51 16.70
N ASP A 248 1.94 -13.63 16.03
CA ASP A 248 1.50 -12.94 14.82
C ASP A 248 2.60 -12.88 13.72
N ILE A 249 2.15 -13.04 12.47
CA ILE A 249 2.97 -12.94 11.26
C ILE A 249 2.24 -12.08 10.22
N GLY A 250 2.95 -11.07 9.72
CA GLY A 250 2.47 -10.19 8.66
C GLY A 250 2.37 -10.87 7.29
N ASP A 251 2.07 -10.10 6.24
CA ASP A 251 2.02 -10.62 4.87
C ASP A 251 3.40 -11.12 4.40
N ASP A 252 3.44 -12.37 3.96
CA ASP A 252 4.61 -13.15 3.52
C ASP A 252 5.98 -12.54 3.91
N PRO A 253 6.46 -12.80 5.14
CA PRO A 253 7.78 -12.33 5.55
C PRO A 253 8.93 -12.94 4.75
N PHE A 254 8.68 -13.96 3.93
CA PHE A 254 9.71 -14.76 3.26
C PHE A 254 9.66 -14.67 1.74
N ALA A 255 8.90 -13.72 1.17
CA ALA A 255 8.79 -13.61 -0.29
C ALA A 255 10.18 -13.36 -0.92
N GLY A 256 10.56 -14.19 -1.89
CA GLY A 256 11.87 -14.11 -2.56
C GLY A 256 12.99 -14.90 -1.88
N CYS A 257 12.75 -15.58 -0.77
CA CYS A 257 13.70 -16.53 -0.17
C CYS A 257 13.62 -17.88 -0.89
N LEU A 258 14.31 -18.01 -2.02
CA LEU A 258 14.08 -19.06 -3.02
C LEU A 258 14.36 -20.49 -2.55
N GLY A 259 15.28 -20.66 -1.60
CA GLY A 259 15.68 -21.95 -1.04
C GLY A 259 15.22 -22.18 0.40
N LEU A 260 14.35 -21.31 0.93
CA LEU A 260 14.02 -21.30 2.35
C LEU A 260 13.18 -22.51 2.75
N VAL A 261 13.59 -23.15 3.84
CA VAL A 261 12.77 -24.07 4.62
C VAL A 261 12.38 -23.40 5.94
N VAL A 262 11.08 -23.31 6.20
CA VAL A 262 10.54 -22.72 7.43
C VAL A 262 10.27 -23.82 8.46
N SER A 263 11.00 -23.83 9.58
CA SER A 263 10.65 -24.67 10.74
C SER A 263 9.65 -23.92 11.61
N ASN A 264 8.50 -24.52 11.91
CA ASN A 264 7.48 -23.92 12.78
C ASN A 264 7.40 -24.62 14.13
N HIS A 265 7.60 -23.87 15.22
CA HIS A 265 7.40 -24.29 16.60
C HIS A 265 6.26 -23.53 17.29
N SER A 266 5.70 -22.49 16.65
CA SER A 266 4.56 -21.75 17.16
C SER A 266 3.25 -22.53 17.04
N ASN A 267 2.41 -22.43 18.08
CA ASN A 267 1.04 -22.94 18.10
C ASN A 267 0.05 -22.05 17.33
N ALA A 268 0.44 -20.84 16.91
CA ALA A 268 -0.38 -19.90 16.14
C ALA A 268 -0.38 -20.19 14.63
N PHE A 269 0.52 -21.05 14.15
CA PHE A 269 0.68 -21.37 12.72
C PHE A 269 0.75 -22.87 12.46
N VAL A 270 0.54 -23.23 11.20
CA VAL A 270 0.74 -24.60 10.70
C VAL A 270 1.59 -24.51 9.43
N ASN A 271 2.74 -25.18 9.42
CA ASN A 271 3.47 -25.46 8.19
C ASN A 271 3.12 -26.86 7.69
N ASP A 272 2.37 -26.93 6.60
CA ASP A 272 1.96 -28.16 5.96
C ASP A 272 2.81 -28.40 4.71
N ASN A 273 3.92 -29.11 4.88
CA ASN A 273 4.84 -29.50 3.80
C ASN A 273 5.34 -28.32 2.94
N GLY A 274 5.74 -27.22 3.58
CA GLY A 274 6.26 -26.03 2.90
C GLY A 274 5.20 -24.98 2.58
N VAL A 275 3.95 -25.17 3.03
CA VAL A 275 2.90 -24.15 2.95
C VAL A 275 2.51 -23.70 4.36
N LEU A 276 2.77 -22.43 4.66
CA LEU A 276 2.52 -21.82 5.96
C LEU A 276 1.13 -21.19 6.01
N PHE A 277 0.38 -21.52 7.06
CA PHE A 277 -0.96 -21.00 7.34
C PHE A 277 -1.08 -20.48 8.77
N THR A 278 -2.13 -19.71 9.04
CA THR A 278 -2.67 -19.54 10.40
C THR A 278 -3.10 -20.88 10.99
N ARG A 279 -3.20 -20.96 12.33
CA ARG A 279 -3.51 -22.20 13.05
C ARG A 279 -4.83 -22.86 12.63
N ASP A 280 -5.82 -22.04 12.33
CA ASP A 280 -7.16 -22.41 11.85
C ASP A 280 -7.22 -22.67 10.34
N ARG A 281 -6.11 -22.44 9.62
CA ARG A 281 -5.96 -22.58 8.17
C ARG A 281 -6.89 -21.67 7.35
N THR A 282 -7.32 -20.55 7.92
CA THR A 282 -8.13 -19.54 7.21
C THR A 282 -7.29 -18.60 6.35
N ARG A 283 -6.00 -18.41 6.68
CA ARG A 283 -5.07 -17.57 5.90
C ARG A 283 -3.86 -18.36 5.43
N LEU A 284 -3.61 -18.36 4.13
CA LEU A 284 -2.37 -18.85 3.51
C LEU A 284 -1.35 -17.70 3.51
N ILE A 285 -0.26 -17.89 4.25
CA ILE A 285 0.76 -16.85 4.49
C ILE A 285 1.89 -16.96 3.47
N HIS A 286 2.44 -18.16 3.28
CA HIS A 286 3.62 -18.40 2.43
C HIS A 286 3.57 -19.79 1.78
N TYR A 287 3.90 -19.85 0.51
CA TYR A 287 4.14 -21.07 -0.26
C TYR A 287 5.62 -21.11 -0.62
N GLN A 288 6.31 -22.16 -0.18
CA GLN A 288 7.74 -22.32 -0.39
C GLN A 288 8.09 -22.45 -1.89
N PRO A 289 8.88 -21.51 -2.47
CA PRO A 289 9.18 -21.52 -3.91
C PRO A 289 9.98 -22.73 -4.39
N SER A 290 10.72 -23.38 -3.50
CA SER A 290 11.53 -24.56 -3.83
C SER A 290 10.71 -25.86 -3.96
N LEU A 291 9.40 -25.82 -3.68
CA LEU A 291 8.53 -26.98 -3.91
C LEU A 291 8.50 -27.30 -5.41
N VAL A 292 8.55 -28.59 -5.73
CA VAL A 292 8.63 -29.10 -7.11
C VAL A 292 7.27 -29.41 -7.71
N ALA A 293 6.18 -29.19 -6.97
CA ALA A 293 4.84 -29.42 -7.46
C ALA A 293 4.51 -28.48 -8.63
N GLU A 294 3.91 -29.03 -9.68
CA GLU A 294 3.42 -28.24 -10.81
C GLU A 294 2.00 -27.73 -10.60
N GLU A 295 1.24 -28.34 -9.69
CA GLU A 295 -0.12 -27.93 -9.35
C GLU A 295 -0.31 -27.83 -7.86
N TYR A 296 -1.09 -26.84 -7.43
CA TYR A 296 -1.50 -26.69 -6.04
C TYR A 296 -2.98 -26.33 -5.93
N THR A 297 -3.71 -27.04 -5.07
CA THR A 297 -5.10 -26.70 -4.73
C THR A 297 -5.11 -26.05 -3.35
N ILE A 298 -5.55 -24.80 -3.30
CA ILE A 298 -5.73 -24.08 -2.04
C ILE A 298 -6.88 -24.75 -1.27
N PRO A 299 -6.68 -25.19 -0.02
CA PRO A 299 -7.69 -25.89 0.75
C PRO A 299 -8.98 -25.08 0.94
N ASP A 300 -10.13 -25.76 1.02
CA ASP A 300 -11.44 -25.12 1.21
C ASP A 300 -11.53 -24.36 2.55
N SER A 301 -10.66 -24.62 3.52
CA SER A 301 -10.63 -23.83 4.78
C SER A 301 -10.08 -22.41 4.59
N VAL A 302 -9.38 -22.14 3.50
CA VAL A 302 -8.71 -20.86 3.28
C VAL A 302 -9.71 -19.82 2.80
N GLU A 303 -9.80 -18.72 3.54
CA GLU A 303 -10.60 -17.54 3.26
C GLU A 303 -9.72 -16.38 2.73
N TRP A 304 -8.44 -16.36 3.09
CA TRP A 304 -7.50 -15.28 2.76
C TRP A 304 -6.22 -15.84 2.10
N ILE A 305 -5.93 -15.40 0.87
CA ILE A 305 -4.62 -15.60 0.23
C ILE A 305 -3.73 -14.37 0.49
N GLY A 306 -2.62 -14.55 1.19
CA GLY A 306 -1.72 -13.47 1.60
C GLY A 306 -1.10 -12.70 0.43
N LYS A 307 -0.68 -11.46 0.68
CA LYS A 307 0.15 -10.72 -0.28
C LYS A 307 1.46 -11.49 -0.51
N HIS A 308 1.87 -11.58 -1.78
CA HIS A 308 3.08 -12.29 -2.23
C HIS A 308 3.19 -13.77 -1.82
N SER A 309 2.12 -14.40 -1.34
CA SER A 309 2.21 -15.74 -0.73
C SER A 309 2.69 -16.86 -1.66
N PHE A 310 2.72 -16.63 -2.99
CA PHE A 310 3.28 -17.55 -3.98
C PHE A 310 4.43 -16.90 -4.76
N TYR A 311 5.14 -15.92 -4.19
CA TYR A 311 6.16 -15.18 -4.90
C TYR A 311 7.23 -16.10 -5.53
N ASN A 312 7.48 -15.93 -6.83
CA ASN A 312 8.52 -16.63 -7.59
C ASN A 312 8.43 -18.17 -7.56
N CYS A 313 7.22 -18.73 -7.39
CA CYS A 313 6.97 -20.17 -7.40
C CYS A 313 6.98 -20.74 -8.84
N ASN A 314 8.13 -20.70 -9.51
CA ASN A 314 8.28 -21.02 -10.93
C ASN A 314 8.10 -22.49 -11.30
N ASN A 315 7.97 -23.40 -10.34
CA ASN A 315 7.59 -24.79 -10.64
C ASN A 315 6.07 -24.91 -10.84
N LEU A 316 5.27 -24.05 -10.20
CA LEU A 316 3.82 -24.07 -10.35
C LEU A 316 3.42 -23.66 -11.77
N ARG A 317 2.56 -24.48 -12.37
CA ARG A 317 1.86 -24.26 -13.64
C ARG A 317 0.38 -24.01 -13.40
N LYS A 318 -0.18 -24.55 -12.32
CA LYS A 318 -1.59 -24.39 -11.98
C LYS A 318 -1.80 -24.13 -10.51
N VAL A 319 -2.63 -23.14 -10.18
CA VAL A 319 -3.18 -22.99 -8.82
C VAL A 319 -4.71 -22.99 -8.88
N VAL A 320 -5.32 -23.84 -8.08
CA VAL A 320 -6.77 -23.88 -7.89
C VAL A 320 -7.12 -23.02 -6.67
N ILE A 321 -7.85 -21.93 -6.88
CA ILE A 321 -8.39 -21.06 -5.82
C ILE A 321 -9.60 -21.78 -5.21
N GLY A 322 -9.56 -22.00 -3.89
CA GLY A 322 -10.61 -22.68 -3.14
C GLY A 322 -11.94 -21.92 -3.12
N PRO A 323 -13.07 -22.60 -2.84
CA PRO A 323 -14.41 -22.03 -2.91
C PRO A 323 -14.71 -20.97 -1.84
N ASN A 324 -14.04 -21.02 -0.69
CA ASN A 324 -14.27 -20.11 0.44
C ASN A 324 -13.31 -18.90 0.44
N VAL A 325 -12.45 -18.76 -0.57
CA VAL A 325 -11.54 -17.62 -0.64
C VAL A 325 -12.36 -16.35 -0.87
N ASP A 326 -12.37 -15.48 0.13
CA ASP A 326 -13.09 -14.20 0.15
C ASP A 326 -12.13 -13.02 -0.10
N TYR A 327 -10.85 -13.19 0.23
CA TYR A 327 -9.84 -12.15 0.07
C TYR A 327 -8.57 -12.68 -0.61
N ILE A 328 -8.05 -11.87 -1.54
CA ILE A 328 -6.78 -12.09 -2.21
C ILE A 328 -5.94 -10.83 -2.04
N GLY A 329 -4.80 -11.00 -1.36
CA GLY A 329 -3.84 -9.94 -1.10
C GLY A 329 -3.21 -9.38 -2.37
N ASN A 330 -2.36 -8.37 -2.22
CA ASN A 330 -1.72 -7.78 -3.37
C ASN A 330 -0.76 -8.77 -4.04
N ASN A 331 -0.99 -9.06 -5.32
CA ASN A 331 -0.12 -9.84 -6.19
C ASN A 331 0.44 -11.14 -5.56
N PRO A 332 -0.43 -12.06 -5.10
CA PRO A 332 0.02 -13.30 -4.44
C PRO A 332 0.92 -14.14 -5.36
N PHE A 333 0.65 -14.15 -6.66
CA PHE A 333 1.36 -14.92 -7.69
C PHE A 333 2.44 -14.09 -8.42
N SER A 334 3.01 -13.10 -7.73
CA SER A 334 4.11 -12.29 -8.28
C SER A 334 5.24 -13.19 -8.78
N ASP A 335 5.77 -12.92 -9.97
CA ASP A 335 6.94 -13.62 -10.52
C ASP A 335 6.78 -15.14 -10.66
N CYS A 336 5.55 -15.67 -10.57
CA CYS A 336 5.20 -17.01 -11.02
C CYS A 336 5.12 -17.03 -12.54
N HIS A 337 6.22 -17.39 -13.18
CA HIS A 337 6.21 -17.55 -14.63
C HIS A 337 5.42 -18.81 -14.98
N TYR A 338 4.54 -18.71 -15.97
CA TYR A 338 3.78 -19.84 -16.53
C TYR A 338 2.62 -20.39 -15.70
N ILE A 339 2.16 -19.66 -14.69
CA ILE A 339 0.99 -20.07 -13.90
C ILE A 339 -0.33 -19.83 -14.65
N VAL A 340 -1.28 -20.74 -14.48
CA VAL A 340 -2.69 -20.63 -14.86
C VAL A 340 -3.53 -20.82 -13.59
N LEU A 341 -4.60 -20.03 -13.43
CA LEU A 341 -5.48 -20.15 -12.27
C LEU A 341 -6.76 -20.90 -12.64
N GLU A 342 -7.20 -21.81 -11.77
CA GLU A 342 -8.56 -22.34 -11.78
C GLU A 342 -9.30 -21.71 -10.59
N ASN A 343 -10.32 -20.91 -10.86
CA ASN A 343 -11.07 -20.25 -9.79
C ASN A 343 -12.34 -21.04 -9.41
N ARG A 344 -12.45 -21.47 -8.15
CA ARG A 344 -13.68 -22.03 -7.58
C ARG A 344 -14.40 -21.07 -6.62
N SER A 345 -13.77 -19.96 -6.25
CA SER A 345 -14.40 -18.96 -5.39
C SER A 345 -15.46 -18.15 -6.16
N PRO A 346 -16.66 -17.92 -5.57
CA PRO A 346 -17.68 -17.08 -6.17
C PRO A 346 -17.35 -15.58 -6.11
N ASN A 347 -16.31 -15.18 -5.35
CA ASN A 347 -15.92 -13.78 -5.14
C ASN A 347 -14.92 -13.25 -6.16
N PHE A 348 -14.44 -14.12 -7.05
CA PHE A 348 -13.48 -13.77 -8.10
C PHE A 348 -13.91 -14.31 -9.44
N VAL A 349 -13.34 -13.76 -10.50
CA VAL A 349 -13.51 -14.25 -11.86
C VAL A 349 -12.13 -14.39 -12.46
N TYR A 350 -11.77 -15.58 -12.93
CA TYR A 350 -10.58 -15.77 -13.75
C TYR A 350 -11.01 -15.92 -15.21
N ALA A 351 -10.64 -14.94 -16.03
CA ALA A 351 -10.98 -14.91 -17.44
C ALA A 351 -9.85 -14.22 -18.20
N ASP A 352 -9.51 -14.77 -19.36
CA ASP A 352 -8.50 -14.21 -20.23
C ASP A 352 -7.17 -13.90 -19.50
N GLY A 353 -6.72 -14.85 -18.68
CA GLY A 353 -5.46 -14.75 -17.94
C GLY A 353 -5.47 -13.73 -16.80
N ALA A 354 -6.54 -12.94 -16.67
CA ALA A 354 -6.73 -11.99 -15.59
C ALA A 354 -7.60 -12.59 -14.48
N LEU A 355 -7.15 -12.43 -13.25
CA LEU A 355 -7.96 -12.60 -12.06
C LEU A 355 -8.60 -11.26 -11.72
N LEU A 356 -9.93 -11.23 -11.69
CA LEU A 356 -10.75 -10.07 -11.40
C LEU A 356 -11.57 -10.28 -10.13
N ASP A 357 -12.03 -9.19 -9.54
CA ASP A 357 -13.08 -9.21 -8.53
C ASP A 357 -14.40 -9.80 -9.07
N ARG A 358 -15.32 -10.16 -8.17
CA ARG A 358 -16.65 -10.71 -8.48
C ARG A 358 -17.39 -9.92 -9.55
N ASN A 359 -17.27 -8.60 -9.50
CA ASN A 359 -18.00 -7.68 -10.38
C ASN A 359 -17.27 -7.40 -11.70
N ARG A 360 -16.07 -7.97 -11.91
CA ARG A 360 -15.21 -7.75 -13.10
C ARG A 360 -14.85 -6.29 -13.32
N THR A 361 -14.79 -5.52 -12.24
CA THR A 361 -14.46 -4.09 -12.24
C THR A 361 -13.00 -3.82 -11.91
N THR A 362 -12.32 -4.76 -11.25
CA THR A 362 -10.92 -4.60 -10.82
C THR A 362 -10.09 -5.80 -11.25
N ILE A 363 -8.99 -5.55 -11.97
CA ILE A 363 -7.98 -6.58 -12.24
C ILE A 363 -7.06 -6.68 -11.02
N LEU A 364 -7.00 -7.85 -10.40
CA LEU A 364 -6.20 -8.12 -9.20
C LEU A 364 -4.83 -8.69 -9.56
N HIS A 365 -4.76 -9.53 -10.59
CA HIS A 365 -3.55 -10.18 -11.06
C HIS A 365 -3.71 -10.61 -12.53
N TYR A 366 -2.61 -10.63 -13.28
CA TYR A 366 -2.52 -11.18 -14.62
C TYR A 366 -1.43 -12.26 -14.66
N SER A 367 -1.80 -13.43 -15.16
CA SER A 367 -0.93 -14.61 -15.14
C SER A 367 -0.08 -14.70 -16.41
N HIS A 368 1.21 -14.98 -16.25
CA HIS A 368 2.19 -15.10 -17.36
C HIS A 368 2.08 -16.42 -18.15
N GLY A 369 1.17 -17.33 -17.80
CA GLY A 369 1.07 -18.67 -18.38
C GLY A 369 0.28 -18.84 -19.64
N ARG A 370 -0.19 -17.76 -20.26
CA ARG A 370 -0.80 -17.84 -21.59
C ARG A 370 0.26 -17.64 -22.69
N ASP A 371 0.06 -18.34 -23.80
CA ASP A 371 0.81 -18.11 -25.04
C ASP A 371 0.36 -16.84 -25.77
N GLU A 372 -0.68 -16.18 -25.27
CA GLU A 372 -1.17 -14.89 -25.77
C GLU A 372 -0.18 -13.78 -25.42
N ASP A 373 0.18 -12.99 -26.43
CA ASP A 373 0.99 -11.79 -26.29
C ASP A 373 0.14 -10.51 -26.24
N GLU A 374 -1.18 -10.63 -26.19
CA GLU A 374 -2.14 -9.53 -26.11
C GLU A 374 -3.15 -9.72 -24.98
N TYR A 375 -3.56 -8.63 -24.35
CA TYR A 375 -4.72 -8.57 -23.47
C TYR A 375 -5.65 -7.42 -23.88
N ILE A 376 -6.88 -7.77 -24.27
CA ILE A 376 -7.94 -6.81 -24.53
C ILE A 376 -8.78 -6.68 -23.27
N MET A 377 -8.66 -5.55 -22.60
CA MET A 377 -9.36 -5.32 -21.33
C MET A 377 -10.87 -5.21 -21.55
N PRO A 378 -11.70 -6.00 -20.83
CA PRO A 378 -13.14 -5.88 -20.91
C PRO A 378 -13.64 -4.49 -20.49
N ASP A 379 -14.69 -4.00 -21.15
CA ASP A 379 -15.32 -2.72 -20.80
C ASP A 379 -15.97 -2.72 -19.40
N THR A 380 -16.08 -3.86 -18.72
CA THR A 380 -16.52 -3.90 -17.31
C THR A 380 -15.46 -3.36 -16.35
N VAL A 381 -14.18 -3.41 -16.74
CA VAL A 381 -13.04 -3.03 -15.89
C VAL A 381 -13.02 -1.51 -15.70
N ARG A 382 -12.98 -1.10 -14.44
CA ARG A 382 -12.86 0.28 -13.96
C ARG A 382 -11.49 0.57 -13.38
N THR A 383 -10.83 -0.45 -12.84
CA THR A 383 -9.56 -0.33 -12.11
C THR A 383 -8.55 -1.41 -12.51
N ILE A 384 -7.33 -1.00 -12.82
CA ILE A 384 -6.17 -1.91 -12.86
C ILE A 384 -5.54 -1.89 -11.46
N GLY A 385 -5.56 -3.02 -10.76
CA GLY A 385 -5.04 -3.13 -9.40
C GLY A 385 -3.53 -2.94 -9.32
N ARG A 386 -3.05 -2.61 -8.12
CA ARG A 386 -1.61 -2.46 -7.83
C ARG A 386 -0.85 -3.74 -8.19
N ASN A 387 0.26 -3.59 -8.90
CA ASN A 387 1.16 -4.68 -9.32
C ASN A 387 0.48 -5.79 -10.15
N SER A 388 -0.73 -5.55 -10.69
CA SER A 388 -1.53 -6.62 -11.31
C SER A 388 -0.89 -7.24 -12.55
N PHE A 389 -0.09 -6.51 -13.32
CA PHE A 389 0.70 -7.02 -14.44
C PHE A 389 2.21 -7.01 -14.15
N TRP A 390 2.61 -7.04 -12.87
CA TRP A 390 4.01 -6.89 -12.49
C TRP A 390 4.88 -7.96 -13.16
N ASN A 391 5.98 -7.52 -13.76
CA ASN A 391 6.98 -8.34 -14.44
C ASN A 391 6.40 -9.20 -15.58
N CYS A 392 5.26 -8.84 -16.17
CA CYS A 392 4.71 -9.51 -17.34
C CYS A 392 5.58 -9.26 -18.58
N LYS A 393 6.64 -10.07 -18.72
CA LYS A 393 7.61 -9.95 -19.84
C LYS A 393 7.13 -10.54 -21.16
N ARG A 394 6.12 -11.43 -21.13
CA ARG A 394 5.56 -12.10 -22.31
C ARG A 394 4.48 -11.30 -23.01
N ILE A 395 3.68 -10.54 -22.27
CA ILE A 395 2.65 -9.69 -22.86
C ILE A 395 3.30 -8.56 -23.64
N ARG A 396 2.85 -8.37 -24.87
CA ARG A 396 3.36 -7.37 -25.82
C ARG A 396 2.36 -6.26 -26.07
N ARG A 397 1.06 -6.51 -25.87
CA ARG A 397 0.02 -5.51 -26.11
C ARG A 397 -1.06 -5.55 -25.04
N ILE A 398 -1.43 -4.39 -24.51
CA ILE A 398 -2.62 -4.22 -23.68
C ILE A 398 -3.48 -3.13 -24.31
N VAL A 399 -4.75 -3.44 -24.54
CA VAL A 399 -5.77 -2.47 -24.95
C VAL A 399 -6.62 -2.11 -23.74
N LEU A 400 -6.54 -0.87 -23.27
CA LEU A 400 -7.32 -0.37 -22.12
C LEU A 400 -8.80 -0.23 -22.49
N GLY A 401 -9.68 -0.72 -21.64
CA GLY A 401 -11.14 -0.73 -21.85
C GLY A 401 -11.77 0.65 -21.71
N ARG A 402 -12.95 0.85 -22.30
CA ARG A 402 -13.62 2.17 -22.38
C ARG A 402 -14.02 2.75 -21.02
N ASN A 403 -14.29 1.89 -20.04
CA ASN A 403 -14.72 2.32 -18.70
C ASN A 403 -13.58 2.34 -17.68
N LEU A 404 -12.33 2.16 -18.11
CA LEU A 404 -11.18 2.25 -17.21
C LEU A 404 -11.06 3.68 -16.66
N ARG A 405 -11.07 3.80 -15.33
CA ARG A 405 -11.01 5.07 -14.59
C ARG A 405 -9.73 5.22 -13.80
N GLN A 406 -9.14 4.11 -13.36
CA GLN A 406 -8.01 4.13 -12.45
C GLN A 406 -6.96 3.08 -12.81
N ILE A 407 -5.70 3.50 -12.78
CA ILE A 407 -4.53 2.63 -12.87
C ILE A 407 -3.82 2.71 -11.52
N GLY A 408 -3.67 1.54 -10.89
CA GLY A 408 -3.08 1.40 -9.57
C GLY A 408 -1.58 1.65 -9.56
N TYR A 409 -0.94 1.34 -8.44
CA TYR A 409 0.51 1.46 -8.29
C TYR A 409 1.24 0.36 -9.07
N ASN A 410 2.18 0.75 -9.93
CA ASN A 410 3.11 -0.15 -10.65
C ASN A 410 2.48 -1.37 -11.34
N PRO A 411 1.29 -1.27 -11.98
CA PRO A 411 0.69 -2.44 -12.57
C PRO A 411 1.59 -3.02 -13.66
N PHE A 412 2.32 -2.19 -14.41
CA PHE A 412 3.13 -2.61 -15.56
C PHE A 412 4.64 -2.58 -15.30
N ALA A 413 5.09 -2.49 -14.04
CA ALA A 413 6.52 -2.48 -13.75
C ALA A 413 7.19 -3.75 -14.31
N ASN A 414 8.40 -3.61 -14.87
CA ASN A 414 9.17 -4.68 -15.52
C ASN A 414 8.47 -5.38 -16.71
N CYS A 415 7.43 -4.76 -17.30
CA CYS A 415 6.82 -5.21 -18.56
C CYS A 415 7.60 -4.66 -19.77
N SER A 416 8.83 -5.12 -19.98
CA SER A 416 9.79 -4.48 -20.90
C SER A 416 9.44 -4.54 -22.41
N ASN A 417 8.44 -5.33 -22.81
CA ASN A 417 8.00 -5.47 -24.20
C ASN A 417 6.57 -4.95 -24.44
N LEU A 418 5.98 -4.28 -23.47
CA LEU A 418 4.56 -3.95 -23.49
C LEU A 418 4.29 -2.67 -24.27
N ARG A 419 3.38 -2.76 -25.24
CA ARG A 419 2.72 -1.63 -25.88
C ARG A 419 1.32 -1.44 -25.31
N ILE A 420 1.01 -0.23 -24.85
CA ILE A 420 -0.33 0.13 -24.42
C ILE A 420 -1.07 0.84 -25.55
N GLU A 421 -2.34 0.48 -25.74
CA GLU A 421 -3.32 1.22 -26.51
C GLU A 421 -4.49 1.57 -25.61
N SER A 422 -5.13 2.71 -25.83
CA SER A 422 -6.24 3.15 -24.98
C SER A 422 -7.52 3.36 -25.79
N ASN A 423 -8.57 2.62 -25.43
CA ASN A 423 -9.95 2.98 -25.76
C ASN A 423 -10.62 3.77 -24.62
N SER A 424 -9.92 4.00 -23.51
CA SER A 424 -10.44 4.76 -22.37
C SER A 424 -10.44 6.26 -22.69
N PRO A 425 -11.53 7.00 -22.41
CA PRO A 425 -11.54 8.45 -22.50
C PRO A 425 -10.71 9.11 -21.38
N ASN A 426 -10.27 8.35 -20.36
CA ASN A 426 -9.51 8.86 -19.22
C ASN A 426 -8.00 8.78 -19.41
N TYR A 427 -7.53 8.08 -20.45
CA TYR A 427 -6.11 7.85 -20.69
C TYR A 427 -5.77 7.97 -22.17
N VAL A 428 -4.66 8.63 -22.47
CA VAL A 428 -4.18 8.82 -23.84
C VAL A 428 -2.74 8.33 -23.95
N VAL A 429 -2.43 7.66 -25.07
CA VAL A 429 -1.06 7.23 -25.38
C VAL A 429 -0.46 8.22 -26.38
N ARG A 430 0.70 8.78 -26.06
CA ARG A 430 1.51 9.64 -26.97
C ARG A 430 2.96 9.18 -26.92
N ASP A 431 3.55 8.92 -28.08
CA ASP A 431 4.95 8.49 -28.21
C ASP A 431 5.33 7.33 -27.25
N SER A 432 4.47 6.31 -27.18
CA SER A 432 4.61 5.13 -26.29
C SER A 432 4.51 5.42 -24.78
N ILE A 433 4.11 6.62 -24.38
CA ILE A 433 3.87 7.00 -22.99
C ILE A 433 2.37 7.15 -22.76
N LEU A 434 1.89 6.54 -21.68
CA LEU A 434 0.52 6.65 -21.20
C LEU A 434 0.39 7.86 -20.27
N TYR A 435 -0.58 8.72 -20.57
CA TYR A 435 -0.94 9.89 -19.79
C TYR A 435 -2.40 9.81 -19.36
N ASP A 436 -2.78 10.64 -18.38
CA ASP A 436 -4.17 10.97 -18.14
C ASP A 436 -4.79 11.73 -19.34
N LYS A 437 -6.12 11.86 -19.36
CA LYS A 437 -6.86 12.46 -20.48
C LYS A 437 -6.42 13.88 -20.85
N ASP A 438 -5.96 14.65 -19.86
CA ASP A 438 -5.56 16.04 -20.03
C ASP A 438 -4.04 16.19 -20.26
N VAL A 439 -3.29 15.09 -20.23
CA VAL A 439 -1.84 15.05 -20.40
C VAL A 439 -1.12 15.93 -19.38
N ARG A 440 -1.63 15.89 -18.15
CA ARG A 440 -1.07 16.54 -16.96
C ARG A 440 -0.28 15.57 -16.10
N GLU A 441 -0.56 14.26 -16.19
CA GLU A 441 0.15 13.22 -15.45
C GLU A 441 0.75 12.18 -16.39
N VAL A 442 2.05 11.93 -16.27
CA VAL A 442 2.70 10.76 -16.85
C VAL A 442 2.32 9.54 -16.02
N VAL A 443 1.50 8.65 -16.55
CA VAL A 443 1.01 7.48 -15.82
C VAL A 443 1.99 6.32 -15.93
N CYS A 444 2.44 6.00 -17.14
CA CYS A 444 3.34 4.87 -17.37
C CYS A 444 4.04 4.97 -18.72
N CYS A 445 5.30 4.57 -18.78
CA CYS A 445 6.11 4.35 -19.96
C CYS A 445 6.46 2.86 -19.99
N THR A 446 5.95 2.13 -20.99
CA THR A 446 6.11 0.68 -21.07
C THR A 446 7.09 0.23 -22.14
N ASP A 447 7.62 1.17 -22.93
CA ASP A 447 8.47 0.86 -24.07
C ASP A 447 9.91 1.32 -23.82
N ALA A 448 10.80 0.34 -23.63
CA ALA A 448 12.25 0.54 -23.67
C ALA A 448 12.76 0.95 -25.09
N ARG A 449 11.87 1.14 -26.08
CA ARG A 449 12.15 1.69 -27.41
C ARG A 449 11.41 3.00 -27.69
N ALA A 450 10.96 3.73 -26.67
CA ALA A 450 10.50 5.10 -26.86
C ALA A 450 11.54 5.86 -27.71
N LYS A 451 11.09 6.64 -28.70
CA LYS A 451 11.98 7.36 -29.60
C LYS A 451 12.93 8.21 -28.75
N GLU A 452 14.22 7.94 -28.85
CA GLU A 452 15.22 8.76 -28.16
C GLU A 452 15.40 10.09 -28.92
N PRO A 453 15.41 11.25 -28.23
CA PRO A 453 15.20 11.44 -26.79
C PRO A 453 13.73 11.41 -26.38
N VAL A 454 13.43 10.86 -25.19
CA VAL A 454 12.07 10.90 -24.64
C VAL A 454 11.71 12.32 -24.22
N THR A 455 10.65 12.87 -24.79
CA THR A 455 10.21 14.25 -24.50
C THR A 455 8.84 14.22 -23.81
N ILE A 456 8.78 14.75 -22.60
CA ILE A 456 7.51 14.91 -21.86
C ILE A 456 6.83 16.22 -22.34
N PRO A 457 5.53 16.21 -22.70
CA PRO A 457 4.81 17.40 -23.16
C PRO A 457 4.77 18.54 -22.13
N ASP A 458 4.78 19.78 -22.59
CA ASP A 458 4.71 21.01 -21.78
C ASP A 458 3.36 21.22 -21.06
N THR A 459 2.39 20.32 -21.27
CA THR A 459 1.16 20.24 -20.49
C THR A 459 1.31 19.38 -19.23
N ALA A 460 2.35 18.56 -19.14
CA ALA A 460 2.56 17.65 -18.03
C ALA A 460 3.00 18.42 -16.78
N GLU A 461 2.29 18.20 -15.67
CA GLU A 461 2.55 18.83 -14.38
C GLU A 461 3.16 17.82 -13.40
N ASN A 462 2.89 16.53 -13.58
CA ASN A 462 3.36 15.47 -12.70
C ASN A 462 3.99 14.32 -13.49
N ILE A 463 5.18 13.90 -13.07
CA ILE A 463 5.77 12.63 -13.47
C ILE A 463 5.32 11.60 -12.43
N GLY A 464 4.34 10.79 -12.79
CA GLY A 464 3.63 9.91 -11.88
C GLY A 464 4.53 8.82 -11.27
N ARG A 465 4.02 8.23 -10.20
CA ARG A 465 4.74 7.27 -9.37
C ARG A 465 5.19 6.06 -10.19
N ASN A 466 6.50 5.81 -10.26
CA ASN A 466 7.13 4.76 -11.09
C ASN A 466 6.75 4.78 -12.57
N SER A 467 6.37 5.94 -13.10
CA SER A 467 5.94 6.08 -14.48
C SER A 467 6.98 5.57 -15.49
N PHE A 468 8.28 5.75 -15.23
CA PHE A 468 9.39 5.22 -16.05
C PHE A 468 10.15 4.08 -15.36
N ALA A 469 9.63 3.48 -14.29
CA ALA A 469 10.39 2.48 -13.55
C ALA A 469 10.70 1.24 -14.41
N GLY A 470 11.97 0.84 -14.41
CA GLY A 470 12.46 -0.28 -15.22
C GLY A 470 12.61 0.04 -16.72
N CYS A 471 12.56 1.31 -17.13
CA CYS A 471 12.93 1.72 -18.48
C CYS A 471 14.45 1.61 -18.68
N VAL A 472 14.97 0.37 -18.70
CA VAL A 472 16.41 0.05 -18.71
C VAL A 472 17.16 0.60 -19.91
N SER A 473 16.48 0.90 -21.00
CA SER A 473 17.07 1.46 -22.23
C SER A 473 16.96 2.98 -22.35
N LEU A 474 16.22 3.66 -21.45
CA LEU A 474 16.07 5.11 -21.48
C LEU A 474 17.41 5.78 -21.19
N LYS A 475 18.00 6.50 -22.16
CA LYS A 475 19.26 7.24 -21.96
C LYS A 475 19.09 8.70 -21.58
N GLU A 476 18.07 9.35 -22.12
CA GLU A 476 17.81 10.77 -21.95
C GLU A 476 16.30 11.03 -21.86
N VAL A 477 15.92 11.92 -20.95
CA VAL A 477 14.56 12.43 -20.80
C VAL A 477 14.56 13.96 -20.74
N SER A 478 13.72 14.58 -21.57
CA SER A 478 13.47 16.01 -21.54
C SER A 478 12.24 16.29 -20.66
N ILE A 479 12.47 16.96 -19.53
CA ILE A 479 11.45 17.35 -18.56
C ILE A 479 11.10 18.83 -18.79
N PRO A 480 9.83 19.16 -19.08
CA PRO A 480 9.43 20.54 -19.38
C PRO A 480 9.24 21.37 -18.10
N GLY A 481 9.31 22.70 -18.26
CA GLY A 481 9.13 23.67 -17.16
C GLY A 481 7.71 23.79 -16.59
N SER A 482 6.78 22.95 -17.05
CA SER A 482 5.44 22.79 -16.47
C SER A 482 5.42 21.80 -15.31
N VAL A 483 6.40 20.88 -15.23
CA VAL A 483 6.44 19.84 -14.21
C VAL A 483 6.70 20.46 -12.84
N ARG A 484 5.88 20.07 -11.87
CA ARG A 484 5.94 20.44 -10.44
C ARG A 484 6.44 19.29 -9.58
N THR A 485 6.05 18.07 -9.93
CA THR A 485 6.32 16.89 -9.08
C THR A 485 6.98 15.77 -9.88
N ILE A 486 8.05 15.20 -9.32
CA ILE A 486 8.62 13.91 -9.73
C ILE A 486 8.35 12.92 -8.62
N SER A 487 7.36 12.05 -8.82
CA SER A 487 6.85 11.17 -7.77
C SER A 487 7.76 9.99 -7.47
N ARG A 488 7.48 9.32 -6.35
CA ARG A 488 8.27 8.22 -5.79
C ARG A 488 8.57 7.15 -6.85
N GLY A 489 9.85 6.85 -7.01
CA GLY A 489 10.30 5.80 -7.93
C GLY A 489 10.14 6.12 -9.42
N ALA A 490 9.77 7.36 -9.82
CA ALA A 490 9.48 7.73 -11.21
C ALA A 490 10.44 7.14 -12.24
N PHE A 491 11.75 7.22 -12.03
CA PHE A 491 12.80 6.69 -12.90
C PHE A 491 13.60 5.55 -12.26
N SER A 492 13.04 4.86 -11.26
CA SER A 492 13.74 3.75 -10.58
C SER A 492 14.16 2.65 -11.57
N HIS A 493 15.36 2.10 -11.46
CA HIS A 493 15.92 1.10 -12.38
C HIS A 493 15.97 1.55 -13.86
N CYS A 494 16.07 2.85 -14.15
CA CYS A 494 16.45 3.33 -15.48
C CYS A 494 17.97 3.20 -15.66
N GLU A 495 18.43 1.97 -15.87
CA GLU A 495 19.85 1.61 -15.79
C GLU A 495 20.75 2.31 -16.83
N SER A 496 20.20 2.68 -18.00
CA SER A 496 20.94 3.40 -19.05
C SER A 496 20.82 4.92 -18.99
N LEU A 497 20.06 5.48 -18.04
CA LEU A 497 19.81 6.94 -17.97
C LEU A 497 21.09 7.67 -17.62
N GLU A 498 21.63 8.50 -18.50
CA GLU A 498 22.99 9.06 -18.33
C GLU A 498 23.01 10.45 -17.69
N LYS A 499 22.11 11.33 -18.15
CA LYS A 499 22.03 12.73 -17.73
C LYS A 499 20.59 13.18 -17.62
N VAL A 500 20.29 13.94 -16.57
CA VAL A 500 18.95 14.51 -16.35
C VAL A 500 19.04 15.99 -15.98
N PHE A 501 18.26 16.81 -16.68
CA PHE A 501 18.04 18.20 -16.33
C PHE A 501 16.68 18.33 -15.64
N ILE A 502 16.67 18.77 -14.38
CA ILE A 502 15.47 19.07 -13.62
C ILE A 502 15.20 20.58 -13.74
N PRO A 503 14.07 21.00 -14.35
CA PRO A 503 13.70 22.42 -14.44
C PRO A 503 13.46 23.04 -13.06
N ASP A 504 13.67 24.35 -12.95
CA ASP A 504 13.47 25.11 -11.71
C ASP A 504 11.98 25.16 -11.26
N SER A 505 11.06 24.74 -12.14
CA SER A 505 9.64 24.60 -11.84
C SER A 505 9.30 23.43 -10.92
N VAL A 506 10.20 22.43 -10.82
CA VAL A 506 10.00 21.22 -10.02
C VAL A 506 10.14 21.57 -8.55
N GLU A 507 9.04 21.44 -7.82
CA GLU A 507 8.93 21.75 -6.41
C GLU A 507 9.41 20.60 -5.54
N ILE A 508 9.16 19.35 -5.95
CA ILE A 508 9.52 18.16 -5.19
C ILE A 508 9.96 16.98 -6.06
N ILE A 509 11.01 16.30 -5.61
CA ILE A 509 11.46 14.98 -6.07
C ILE A 509 11.32 14.03 -4.88
N GLU A 510 10.44 13.05 -5.00
CA GLU A 510 10.11 12.13 -3.93
C GLU A 510 11.10 10.94 -3.84
N LYS A 511 11.01 10.20 -2.73
CA LYS A 511 11.87 9.04 -2.42
C LYS A 511 12.06 8.10 -3.63
N TRP A 512 13.28 7.62 -3.82
CA TRP A 512 13.65 6.65 -4.85
C TRP A 512 13.38 7.07 -6.30
N ALA A 513 13.05 8.34 -6.57
CA ALA A 513 12.75 8.78 -7.93
C ALA A 513 13.83 8.42 -8.95
N PHE A 514 15.11 8.36 -8.54
CA PHE A 514 16.25 7.96 -9.37
C PHE A 514 17.05 6.84 -8.70
N SER A 515 16.39 5.87 -8.04
CA SER A 515 17.09 4.73 -7.44
C SER A 515 17.57 3.72 -8.49
N TYR A 516 18.72 3.09 -8.25
CA TYR A 516 19.31 2.05 -9.11
C TYR A 516 19.47 2.48 -10.58
N CYS A 517 19.73 3.76 -10.82
CA CYS A 517 20.05 4.32 -12.14
C CYS A 517 21.57 4.24 -12.36
N TYR A 518 22.10 3.04 -12.63
CA TYR A 518 23.54 2.79 -12.66
C TYR A 518 24.31 3.60 -13.71
N GLY A 519 23.64 3.99 -14.80
CA GLY A 519 24.18 4.84 -15.86
C GLY A 519 24.21 6.33 -15.53
N LEU A 520 23.51 6.78 -14.47
CA LEU A 520 23.31 8.20 -14.18
C LEU A 520 24.58 8.84 -13.64
N ARG A 521 25.19 9.70 -14.45
CA ARG A 521 26.46 10.36 -14.13
C ARG A 521 26.27 11.79 -13.66
N GLU A 522 25.26 12.48 -14.18
CA GLU A 522 25.03 13.90 -13.90
C GLU A 522 23.53 14.18 -13.78
N ILE A 523 23.14 14.85 -12.70
CA ILE A 523 21.79 15.41 -12.56
C ILE A 523 21.89 16.86 -12.11
N SER A 524 21.17 17.73 -12.80
CA SER A 524 21.15 19.16 -12.50
C SER A 524 19.81 19.58 -11.93
N ILE A 525 19.80 20.08 -10.69
CA ILE A 525 18.59 20.34 -9.90
C ILE A 525 18.50 21.82 -9.55
N GLY A 526 17.31 22.40 -9.68
CA GLY A 526 17.04 23.77 -9.27
C GLY A 526 17.16 23.95 -7.75
N ARG A 527 17.70 25.08 -7.31
CA ARG A 527 18.00 25.39 -5.90
C ARG A 527 16.83 25.27 -4.94
N ASN A 528 15.62 25.49 -5.44
CA ASN A 528 14.40 25.49 -4.64
C ASN A 528 13.65 24.14 -4.65
N THR A 529 14.15 23.16 -5.40
CA THR A 529 13.54 21.82 -5.47
C THR A 529 13.79 21.07 -4.16
N LYS A 530 12.71 20.65 -3.50
CA LYS A 530 12.79 19.74 -2.36
C LYS A 530 13.15 18.33 -2.85
N VAL A 531 14.21 17.75 -2.33
CA VAL A 531 14.64 16.39 -2.67
C VAL A 531 14.52 15.52 -1.43
N ASP A 532 13.69 14.48 -1.50
CA ASP A 532 13.52 13.56 -0.40
C ASP A 532 14.78 12.71 -0.14
N LYS A 533 14.96 12.29 1.12
CA LYS A 533 15.96 11.28 1.49
C LYS A 533 15.76 10.03 0.64
N ASP A 534 16.85 9.38 0.24
CA ASP A 534 16.85 8.16 -0.57
C ASP A 534 16.45 8.34 -2.06
N THR A 535 16.36 9.58 -2.56
CA THR A 535 16.09 9.84 -4.00
C THR A 535 17.03 9.09 -4.95
N PHE A 536 18.32 8.95 -4.57
CA PHE A 536 19.39 8.37 -5.38
C PHE A 536 19.92 7.03 -4.84
N THR A 537 19.14 6.29 -4.04
CA THR A 537 19.59 4.99 -3.50
C THR A 537 20.06 4.04 -4.60
N GLY A 538 21.26 3.47 -4.46
CA GLY A 538 21.85 2.58 -5.47
C GLY A 538 22.42 3.29 -6.72
N SER A 539 22.32 4.62 -6.80
CA SER A 539 22.83 5.45 -7.91
C SER A 539 24.09 6.22 -7.49
N GLU A 540 25.05 5.54 -6.85
CA GLU A 540 26.16 6.16 -6.10
C GLU A 540 27.14 6.99 -6.94
N LYS A 541 27.13 6.81 -8.27
CA LYS A 541 28.04 7.50 -9.20
C LYS A 541 27.52 8.87 -9.65
N VAL A 542 26.29 9.25 -9.27
CA VAL A 542 25.67 10.47 -9.76
C VAL A 542 26.32 11.71 -9.14
N LYS A 543 26.76 12.64 -9.99
CA LYS A 543 27.10 13.99 -9.59
C LYS A 543 25.84 14.85 -9.58
N VAL A 544 25.42 15.29 -8.39
CA VAL A 544 24.28 16.21 -8.23
C VAL A 544 24.79 17.65 -8.27
N GLU A 545 24.39 18.39 -9.30
CA GLU A 545 24.69 19.81 -9.46
C GLU A 545 23.46 20.65 -9.10
N THR A 546 23.56 21.46 -8.05
CA THR A 546 22.52 22.44 -7.71
C THR A 546 22.82 23.75 -8.43
N ARG A 547 21.85 24.20 -9.23
CA ARG A 547 21.85 25.53 -9.87
C ARG A 547 20.90 26.44 -9.10
#